data_AF-A0A5B1BRR6-F1
#
_entry.id   AF-A0A5B1BRR6-F1
#
_cell.length_a   1.000
_cell.length_b   1.000
_cell.length_c   1.000
_cell.angle_alpha   90.00
_cell.angle_beta   90.00
_cell.angle_gamma   90.00
#
_symmetry.space_group_name_H-M   'P 1'
#
loop_
_entity.id
_entity.type
_entity.pdbx_description
1 polymer ?
#
loop_
_entity_poly.entity_id
_entity_poly.type
_entity_poly.pdbx_seq_one_letter_code
_entity_poly.pdbx_strand_id
1 'polypeptide(L)'
;MLKQRSALDKTIAIAGIAYLAISVWAVIMPEGQMLPPAGMLATVAAMAALLLAHMFKHLDWKLMAAFVAVASVIEWAFEQINIMHGGFIWGDLRYGNYTIFSVHLGSVPIAVPLCMAVILWPTYAAVNLALDGRVVVNPHDTPWWQNVWRCVLYGFVHSWLMFMCNDLCVKHDLYRWVGHSAQRQAQDMFLGDPAAPTGWLIYVFITMLAFTFVMVPWLGRDAMRRAGTQRLDWTDGAPILFWAVMAVQNFLSAVNNPTVANVVMWTMGFFAVFTGYRFVTIMRAQRSQRSADSDQTFSADPTLTGSANNIT
;
A
#
# COMPACT_ATOMS: atom_id res chain seq x y z
N MET A 1 -9.39 17.47 -16.85
CA MET A 1 -9.06 16.11 -16.32
C MET A 1 -7.78 15.51 -16.90
N LEU A 2 -7.59 15.43 -18.23
CA LEU A 2 -6.39 14.79 -18.84
C LEU A 2 -5.05 15.42 -18.39
N LYS A 3 -4.95 16.75 -18.36
CA LYS A 3 -3.73 17.47 -17.92
C LYS A 3 -3.36 17.21 -16.44
N GLN A 4 -4.37 17.08 -15.58
CA GLN A 4 -4.17 16.81 -14.15
C GLN A 4 -3.68 15.37 -13.90
N ARG A 5 -4.16 14.39 -14.69
CA ARG A 5 -3.61 13.02 -14.66
C ARG A 5 -2.15 12.99 -15.08
N SER A 6 -1.81 13.66 -16.18
CA SER A 6 -0.41 13.75 -16.62
C SER A 6 0.51 14.35 -15.54
N ALA A 7 0.02 15.28 -14.72
CA ALA A 7 0.78 15.80 -13.58
C ALA A 7 0.92 14.75 -12.45
N LEU A 8 -0.17 14.09 -12.05
CA LEU A 8 -0.14 13.05 -11.01
C LEU A 8 0.75 11.87 -11.39
N ASP A 9 0.67 11.41 -12.64
CA ASP A 9 1.48 10.30 -13.14
C ASP A 9 2.98 10.66 -13.08
N LYS A 10 3.34 11.90 -13.44
CA LYS A 10 4.72 12.40 -13.27
C LYS A 10 5.14 12.45 -11.81
N THR A 11 4.28 12.94 -10.90
CA THR A 11 4.55 12.97 -9.46
C THR A 11 4.80 11.55 -8.92
N ILE A 12 3.93 10.59 -9.26
CA ILE A 12 4.06 9.18 -8.86
C ILE A 12 5.37 8.60 -9.39
N ALA A 13 5.69 8.83 -10.67
CA ALA A 13 6.92 8.31 -11.27
C ALA A 13 8.18 8.90 -10.61
N ILE A 14 8.24 10.22 -10.41
CA ILE A 14 9.37 10.89 -9.76
C ILE A 14 9.52 10.42 -8.32
N ALA A 15 8.42 10.38 -7.56
CA ALA A 15 8.41 9.92 -6.18
C ALA A 15 8.83 8.45 -6.07
N GLY A 16 8.39 7.60 -7.00
CA GLY A 16 8.78 6.19 -7.06
C GLY A 16 10.27 6.00 -7.35
N ILE A 17 10.82 6.75 -8.32
CA ILE A 17 12.27 6.73 -8.63
C ILE A 17 13.08 7.22 -7.44
N ALA A 18 12.67 8.33 -6.81
CA ALA A 18 13.34 8.87 -5.63
C ALA A 18 13.29 7.88 -4.46
N TYR A 19 12.12 7.31 -4.17
CA TYR A 19 11.95 6.32 -3.13
C TYR A 19 12.84 5.09 -3.36
N LEU A 20 12.88 4.56 -4.59
CA LEU A 20 13.77 3.46 -4.95
C LEU A 20 15.25 3.82 -4.78
N ALA A 21 15.69 4.97 -5.32
CA ALA A 21 17.08 5.39 -5.27
C ALA A 21 17.59 5.59 -3.84
N ILE A 22 16.80 6.27 -2.99
CA ILE A 22 17.15 6.48 -1.58
C ILE A 22 17.09 5.15 -0.82
N SER A 23 16.20 4.24 -1.21
CA SER A 23 16.12 2.92 -0.61
C SER A 23 17.31 2.04 -0.94
N VAL A 24 17.83 2.13 -2.17
CA VAL A 24 19.10 1.50 -2.56
C VAL A 24 20.26 2.09 -1.76
N TRP A 25 20.27 3.42 -1.55
CA TRP A 25 21.26 4.05 -0.69
C TRP A 25 21.19 3.51 0.75
N ALA A 26 20.00 3.34 1.32
CA ALA A 26 19.83 2.79 2.66
C ALA A 26 20.43 1.37 2.79
N VAL A 27 20.27 0.54 1.76
CA VAL A 27 20.76 -0.84 1.74
C VAL A 27 22.28 -0.94 1.70
N ILE A 28 22.96 -0.01 1.02
CA ILE A 28 24.43 -0.01 0.92
C ILE A 28 25.11 0.68 2.12
N MET A 29 24.33 1.18 3.09
CA MET A 29 24.90 1.75 4.31
C MET A 29 25.64 0.68 5.12
N PRO A 30 26.86 0.95 5.60
CA PRO A 30 27.61 -0.01 6.41
C PRO A 30 26.85 -0.43 7.67
N GLU A 31 26.92 -1.71 8.03
CA GLU A 31 26.48 -2.26 9.32
C GLU A 31 25.01 -1.93 9.73
N GLY A 32 24.15 -1.70 8.74
CA GLY A 32 22.75 -1.33 8.98
C GLY A 32 22.63 0.00 9.75
N GLN A 33 23.52 0.95 9.47
CA GLN A 33 23.39 2.33 9.92
C GLN A 33 22.17 2.98 9.25
N MET A 34 21.52 3.90 9.98
CA MET A 34 20.47 4.71 9.36
C MET A 34 21.08 5.61 8.28
N LEU A 35 20.25 5.94 7.29
CA LEU A 35 20.54 7.09 6.44
C LEU A 35 20.78 8.34 7.30
N PRO A 36 21.59 9.31 6.85
CA PRO A 36 21.65 10.60 7.51
C PRO A 36 20.25 11.23 7.58
N PRO A 37 19.98 12.16 8.53
CA PRO A 37 18.64 12.73 8.72
C PRO A 37 17.98 13.25 7.44
N ALA A 38 18.76 13.89 6.55
CA ALA A 38 18.28 14.35 5.25
C ALA A 38 17.82 13.19 4.34
N GLY A 39 18.54 12.06 4.35
CA GLY A 39 18.17 10.85 3.62
C GLY A 39 16.89 10.23 4.19
N MET A 40 16.76 10.10 5.51
CA MET A 40 15.53 9.61 6.15
C MET A 40 14.31 10.47 5.79
N LEU A 41 14.45 11.81 5.91
CA LEU A 41 13.40 12.76 5.54
C LEU A 41 13.03 12.63 4.06
N ALA A 42 14.02 12.49 3.18
CA ALA A 42 13.79 12.31 1.76
C ALA A 42 13.07 10.99 1.45
N THR A 43 13.42 9.88 2.12
CA THR A 43 12.71 8.60 1.97
C THR A 43 11.25 8.73 2.37
N VAL A 44 10.98 9.31 3.55
CA VAL A 44 9.61 9.48 4.06
C VAL A 44 8.81 10.41 3.15
N ALA A 45 9.40 11.52 2.69
CA ALA A 45 8.74 12.45 1.78
C ALA A 45 8.45 11.79 0.41
N ALA A 46 9.40 11.05 -0.15
CA ALA A 46 9.22 10.34 -1.42
C ALA A 46 8.14 9.26 -1.30
N MET A 47 8.15 8.48 -0.21
CA MET A 47 7.14 7.46 0.07
C MET A 47 5.76 8.08 0.27
N ALA A 48 5.64 9.13 1.08
CA ALA A 48 4.37 9.83 1.30
C ALA A 48 3.83 10.43 0.00
N ALA A 49 4.68 11.09 -0.81
CA ALA A 49 4.30 11.63 -2.09
C ALA A 49 3.83 10.53 -3.06
N LEU A 50 4.53 9.39 -3.11
CA LEU A 50 4.16 8.24 -3.92
C LEU A 50 2.76 7.72 -3.54
N LEU A 51 2.55 7.45 -2.25
CA LEU A 51 1.32 6.83 -1.76
C LEU A 51 0.13 7.79 -1.83
N LEU A 52 0.29 9.05 -1.41
CA LEU A 52 -0.77 10.06 -1.43
C LEU A 52 -1.15 10.45 -2.85
N ALA A 53 -0.18 10.62 -3.77
CA ALA A 53 -0.48 10.92 -5.17
C ALA A 53 -1.18 9.73 -5.86
N HIS A 54 -0.75 8.50 -5.57
CA HIS A 54 -1.43 7.29 -6.06
C HIS A 54 -2.86 7.19 -5.51
N MET A 55 -3.04 7.43 -4.20
CA MET A 55 -4.35 7.45 -3.57
C MET A 55 -5.27 8.49 -4.21
N PHE A 56 -4.78 9.72 -4.38
CA PHE A 56 -5.52 10.81 -5.00
C PHE A 56 -5.91 10.50 -6.46
N LYS A 57 -4.99 9.91 -7.23
CA LYS A 57 -5.22 9.50 -8.62
C LYS A 57 -6.43 8.56 -8.75
N HIS A 58 -6.61 7.66 -7.80
CA HIS A 58 -7.63 6.61 -7.87
C HIS A 58 -8.91 6.94 -7.11
N LEU A 59 -8.82 7.54 -5.92
CA LEU A 59 -9.97 7.83 -5.05
C LEU A 59 -10.60 9.21 -5.31
N ASP A 60 -9.85 10.16 -5.85
CA ASP A 60 -10.12 11.61 -5.70
C ASP A 60 -10.09 12.08 -4.24
N TRP A 61 -10.04 13.40 -4.06
CA TRP A 61 -9.99 14.07 -2.77
C TRP A 61 -11.07 13.60 -1.78
N LYS A 62 -12.34 13.44 -2.19
CA LYS A 62 -13.44 13.16 -1.26
C LYS A 62 -13.27 11.80 -0.59
N LEU A 63 -13.09 10.76 -1.40
CA LEU A 63 -12.94 9.40 -0.89
C LEU A 63 -11.55 9.20 -0.25
N MET A 64 -10.51 9.86 -0.75
CA MET A 64 -9.19 9.90 -0.12
C MET A 64 -9.25 10.50 1.29
N ALA A 65 -9.88 11.68 1.45
CA ALA A 65 -9.98 12.34 2.74
C ALA A 65 -10.80 11.51 3.74
N ALA A 66 -11.91 10.92 3.29
CA ALA A 66 -12.70 10.00 4.11
C ALA A 66 -11.89 8.76 4.53
N PHE A 67 -11.17 8.14 3.59
CA PHE A 67 -10.32 6.99 3.87
C PHE A 67 -9.25 7.31 4.92
N VAL A 68 -8.47 8.38 4.70
CA VAL A 68 -7.42 8.79 5.64
C VAL A 68 -8.02 9.12 7.00
N ALA A 69 -9.09 9.91 7.06
CA ALA A 69 -9.72 10.30 8.32
C ALA A 69 -10.25 9.09 9.12
N VAL A 70 -11.01 8.21 8.46
CA VAL A 70 -11.61 7.04 9.13
C VAL A 70 -10.53 6.03 9.53
N ALA A 71 -9.57 5.72 8.66
CA ALA A 71 -8.47 4.83 8.99
C ALA A 71 -7.65 5.35 10.17
N SER A 72 -7.33 6.65 10.19
CA SER A 72 -6.62 7.27 11.31
C SER A 72 -7.43 7.28 12.61
N VAL A 73 -8.75 7.51 12.55
CA VAL A 73 -9.60 7.46 13.76
C VAL A 73 -9.69 6.05 14.33
N ILE A 74 -9.85 5.03 13.47
CA ILE A 74 -9.92 3.63 13.91
C ILE A 74 -8.56 3.22 14.50
N GLU A 75 -7.46 3.53 13.82
CA GLU A 75 -6.11 3.21 14.32
C GLU A 75 -5.83 3.90 15.66
N TRP A 76 -6.18 5.18 15.77
CA TRP A 76 -6.05 5.93 17.03
C TRP A 76 -6.86 5.27 18.15
N ALA A 77 -8.09 4.84 17.87
CA ALA A 77 -8.94 4.20 18.86
C ALA A 77 -8.32 2.87 19.33
N PHE A 78 -7.82 2.05 18.40
CA PHE A 78 -7.13 0.81 18.76
C PHE A 78 -5.84 1.08 19.56
N GLU A 79 -5.02 2.06 19.19
CA GLU A 79 -3.82 2.42 19.95
C GLU A 79 -4.15 2.92 21.36
N GLN A 80 -5.17 3.77 21.48
CA GLN A 80 -5.60 4.29 22.77
C GLN A 80 -6.10 3.16 23.68
N ILE A 81 -6.89 2.22 23.15
CA ILE A 81 -7.37 1.05 23.87
C ILE A 81 -6.19 0.12 24.22
N ASN A 82 -5.24 -0.09 23.29
CA ASN A 82 -4.05 -0.91 23.54
C ASN A 82 -3.25 -0.37 24.74
N ILE A 83 -2.99 0.94 24.77
CA ILE A 83 -2.28 1.60 25.87
C ILE A 83 -3.06 1.50 27.19
N MET A 84 -4.37 1.73 27.17
CA MET A 84 -5.23 1.65 28.36
C MET A 84 -5.30 0.25 28.97
N HIS A 85 -5.22 -0.78 28.12
CA HIS A 85 -5.26 -2.18 28.54
C HIS A 85 -3.87 -2.83 28.59
N GLY A 86 -2.82 -2.01 28.74
CA GLY A 86 -1.46 -2.48 29.00
C GLY A 86 -0.90 -3.39 27.90
N GLY A 87 -1.22 -3.12 26.63
CA GLY A 87 -0.67 -3.84 25.49
C GLY A 87 -1.50 -5.02 24.98
N PHE A 88 -2.76 -5.16 25.39
CA PHE A 88 -3.55 -6.35 25.06
C PHE A 88 -3.79 -6.57 23.55
N ILE A 89 -3.83 -5.52 22.74
CA ILE A 89 -4.19 -5.62 21.31
C ILE A 89 -2.97 -5.98 20.47
N TRP A 90 -1.83 -5.33 20.68
CA TRP A 90 -0.63 -5.59 19.90
C TRP A 90 0.70 -5.57 20.65
N GLY A 91 0.63 -5.77 21.97
CA GLY A 91 1.74 -5.74 22.90
C GLY A 91 1.95 -4.36 23.54
N ASP A 92 2.59 -4.36 24.70
CA ASP A 92 2.87 -3.16 25.48
C ASP A 92 4.14 -2.51 24.95
N LEU A 93 3.98 -1.35 24.30
CA LEU A 93 5.07 -0.60 23.68
C LEU A 93 5.05 0.87 24.12
N ARG A 94 6.22 1.50 24.05
CA ARG A 94 6.38 2.95 24.23
C ARG A 94 7.07 3.52 23.02
N TYR A 95 6.48 4.54 22.42
CA TYR A 95 7.10 5.27 21.32
C TYR A 95 8.38 5.97 21.77
N GLY A 96 9.33 6.06 20.84
CA GLY A 96 10.59 6.77 21.04
C GLY A 96 10.43 8.26 21.25
N ASN A 97 11.51 8.90 21.70
CA ASN A 97 11.55 10.34 21.89
C ASN A 97 11.90 11.08 20.59
N TYR A 98 11.03 10.97 19.59
CA TYR A 98 11.15 11.71 18.33
C TYR A 98 10.24 12.93 18.32
N THR A 99 10.70 14.04 17.74
CA THR A 99 9.89 15.27 17.60
C THR A 99 8.57 15.02 16.89
N ILE A 100 8.54 14.11 15.90
CA ILE A 100 7.30 13.75 15.18
C ILE A 100 6.27 13.04 16.08
N PHE A 101 6.73 12.41 17.17
CA PHE A 101 5.88 11.77 18.18
C PHE A 101 5.58 12.70 19.37
N SER A 102 5.96 13.98 19.33
CA SER A 102 5.72 14.91 20.45
C SER A 102 4.25 15.33 20.59
N VAL A 103 3.51 15.41 19.48
CA VAL A 103 2.11 15.83 19.47
C VAL A 103 1.21 14.61 19.63
N HIS A 104 0.36 14.64 20.66
CA HIS A 104 -0.51 13.52 21.04
C HIS A 104 -1.99 13.89 21.00
N LEU A 105 -2.82 12.88 20.75
CA LEU A 105 -4.25 12.90 21.04
C LEU A 105 -4.52 11.78 22.05
N GLY A 106 -4.88 12.15 23.29
CA GLY A 106 -4.86 11.19 24.40
C GLY A 106 -3.43 10.74 24.70
N SER A 107 -3.20 9.42 24.72
CA SER A 107 -1.88 8.80 24.94
C SER A 107 -1.16 8.44 23.64
N VAL A 108 -1.78 8.69 22.49
CA VAL A 108 -1.28 8.25 21.17
C VAL A 108 -0.66 9.42 20.40
N PRO A 109 0.58 9.31 19.90
CA PRO A 109 1.16 10.32 19.02
C PRO A 109 0.37 10.41 17.71
N ILE A 110 -0.04 11.61 17.31
CA ILE A 110 -0.92 11.82 16.13
C ILE A 110 -0.27 11.31 14.83
N ALA A 111 1.06 11.32 14.74
CA ALA A 111 1.75 10.85 13.55
C ALA A 111 1.51 9.36 13.27
N VAL A 112 1.34 8.54 14.31
CA VAL A 112 1.16 7.09 14.16
C VAL A 112 -0.10 6.75 13.35
N PRO A 113 -1.32 7.13 13.76
CA PRO A 113 -2.53 6.82 13.01
C PRO A 113 -2.57 7.44 11.61
N LEU A 114 -1.91 8.59 11.40
CA LEU A 114 -1.79 9.21 10.08
C LEU A 114 -0.89 8.38 9.16
N CYS A 115 0.29 7.98 9.64
CA CYS A 115 1.21 7.14 8.88
C CYS A 115 0.58 5.79 8.54
N MET A 116 -0.07 5.14 9.51
CA MET A 116 -0.75 3.85 9.32
C MET A 116 -1.85 3.93 8.26
N ALA A 117 -2.68 4.99 8.29
CA ALA A 117 -3.69 5.21 7.24
C ALA A 117 -3.07 5.32 5.84
N VAL A 118 -1.92 6.00 5.71
CA VAL A 118 -1.23 6.15 4.41
C VAL A 118 -0.63 4.83 3.93
N ILE A 119 0.04 4.07 4.80
CA ILE A 119 0.67 2.78 4.41
C ILE A 119 -0.34 1.64 4.25
N LEU A 120 -1.59 1.82 4.69
CA LEU A 120 -2.67 0.88 4.42
C LEU A 120 -3.09 0.87 2.94
N TRP A 121 -2.97 2.01 2.26
CA TRP A 121 -3.29 2.15 0.84
C TRP A 121 -2.58 1.18 -0.11
N PRO A 122 -1.24 1.03 -0.08
CA PRO A 122 -0.56 0.09 -0.96
C PRO A 122 -0.98 -1.37 -0.73
N THR A 123 -1.48 -1.71 0.47
CA THR A 123 -2.07 -3.03 0.73
C THR A 123 -3.36 -3.22 -0.07
N TYR A 124 -4.30 -2.29 0.09
CA TYR A 124 -5.58 -2.30 -0.64
C TYR A 124 -5.36 -2.36 -2.15
N ALA A 125 -4.52 -1.47 -2.67
CA ALA A 125 -4.26 -1.36 -4.11
C ALA A 125 -3.58 -2.61 -4.68
N ALA A 126 -2.54 -3.15 -4.01
CA ALA A 126 -1.84 -4.33 -4.49
C ALA A 126 -2.73 -5.58 -4.49
N VAL A 127 -3.52 -5.79 -3.43
CA VAL A 127 -4.44 -6.94 -3.37
C VAL A 127 -5.48 -6.87 -4.48
N ASN A 128 -6.06 -5.70 -4.75
CA ASN A 128 -7.01 -5.55 -5.85
C ASN A 128 -6.38 -5.73 -7.24
N LEU A 129 -5.13 -5.27 -7.42
CA LEU A 129 -4.38 -5.53 -8.65
C LEU A 129 -4.14 -7.02 -8.85
N ALA A 130 -3.79 -7.75 -7.78
CA ALA A 130 -3.55 -9.19 -7.84
C ALA A 130 -4.83 -9.98 -8.19
N LEU A 131 -5.96 -9.61 -7.57
CA LEU A 131 -7.24 -10.30 -7.73
C LEU A 131 -7.94 -9.91 -9.04
N ASP A 132 -8.20 -8.62 -9.25
CA ASP A 132 -9.10 -8.14 -10.32
C ASP A 132 -8.39 -7.34 -11.42
N GLY A 133 -7.10 -7.07 -11.25
CA GLY A 133 -6.37 -6.24 -12.20
C GLY A 133 -6.81 -4.77 -12.19
N ARG A 134 -7.33 -4.31 -11.07
CA ARG A 134 -7.78 -2.92 -10.88
C ARG A 134 -7.28 -2.40 -9.54
N VAL A 135 -6.94 -1.13 -9.46
CA VAL A 135 -6.49 -0.52 -8.19
C VAL A 135 -7.66 -0.37 -7.20
N VAL A 136 -8.85 -0.07 -7.71
CA VAL A 136 -10.07 0.14 -6.92
C VAL A 136 -11.17 -0.74 -7.48
N VAL A 137 -11.91 -1.39 -6.57
CA VAL A 137 -12.96 -2.35 -6.92
C VAL A 137 -14.28 -1.87 -6.35
N ASN A 138 -15.33 -1.97 -7.15
CA ASN A 138 -16.69 -1.67 -6.72
C ASN A 138 -17.23 -2.85 -5.93
N PRO A 139 -17.61 -2.67 -4.65
CA PRO A 139 -18.16 -3.76 -3.83
C PRO A 139 -19.41 -4.38 -4.43
N HIS A 140 -20.19 -3.64 -5.23
CA HIS A 140 -21.41 -4.15 -5.86
C HIS A 140 -21.15 -5.14 -7.00
N ASP A 141 -19.93 -5.19 -7.53
CA ASP A 141 -19.57 -6.11 -8.62
C ASP A 141 -19.26 -7.52 -8.09
N THR A 142 -19.20 -7.70 -6.76
CA THR A 142 -18.90 -8.97 -6.11
C THR A 142 -19.89 -9.28 -4.99
N PRO A 143 -20.16 -10.57 -4.68
CA PRO A 143 -20.99 -10.94 -3.53
C PRO A 143 -20.43 -10.37 -2.22
N TRP A 144 -21.32 -9.95 -1.30
CA TRP A 144 -20.92 -9.32 -0.04
C TRP A 144 -19.95 -10.17 0.80
N TRP A 145 -20.07 -11.49 0.78
CA TRP A 145 -19.17 -12.39 1.51
C TRP A 145 -17.74 -12.40 0.92
N GLN A 146 -17.59 -12.23 -0.40
CA GLN A 146 -16.27 -12.08 -1.02
C GLN A 146 -15.62 -10.76 -0.61
N ASN A 147 -16.40 -9.68 -0.49
CA ASN A 147 -15.91 -8.41 0.04
C ASN A 147 -15.42 -8.56 1.49
N VAL A 148 -16.12 -9.31 2.34
CA VAL A 148 -15.68 -9.60 3.71
C VAL A 148 -14.36 -10.38 3.72
N TRP A 149 -14.24 -11.46 2.94
CA TRP A 149 -12.97 -12.22 2.84
C TRP A 149 -11.83 -11.39 2.27
N ARG A 150 -12.13 -10.50 1.34
CA ARG A 150 -11.16 -9.56 0.81
C ARG A 150 -10.67 -8.58 1.88
N CYS A 151 -11.55 -8.12 2.78
CA CYS A 151 -11.16 -7.32 3.94
C CYS A 151 -10.23 -8.10 4.88
N VAL A 152 -10.51 -9.38 5.09
CA VAL A 152 -9.62 -10.28 5.87
C VAL A 152 -8.25 -10.41 5.18
N LEU A 153 -8.23 -10.57 3.85
CA LEU A 153 -6.98 -10.65 3.07
C LEU A 153 -6.15 -9.36 3.18
N TYR A 154 -6.79 -8.19 3.14
CA TYR A 154 -6.07 -6.93 3.39
C TYR A 154 -5.43 -6.94 4.78
N GLY A 155 -6.14 -7.43 5.81
CA GLY A 155 -5.61 -7.54 7.17
C GLY A 155 -4.39 -8.45 7.25
N PHE A 156 -4.46 -9.64 6.63
CA PHE A 156 -3.31 -10.54 6.56
C PHE A 156 -2.09 -9.88 5.90
N VAL A 157 -2.26 -9.31 4.70
CA VAL A 157 -1.13 -8.70 3.97
C VAL A 157 -0.57 -7.50 4.73
N HIS A 158 -1.42 -6.65 5.31
CA HIS A 158 -0.95 -5.48 6.05
C HIS A 158 -0.18 -5.86 7.32
N SER A 159 -0.64 -6.89 8.04
CA SER A 159 -0.03 -7.34 9.29
C SER A 159 1.43 -7.78 9.13
N TRP A 160 1.86 -8.13 7.91
CA TRP A 160 3.25 -8.46 7.63
C TRP A 160 4.20 -7.28 7.90
N LEU A 161 3.76 -6.04 7.70
CA LEU A 161 4.60 -4.85 7.89
C LEU A 161 5.15 -4.76 9.32
N MET A 162 4.32 -5.06 10.30
CA MET A 162 4.71 -5.00 11.71
C MET A 162 5.79 -6.02 12.04
N PHE A 163 5.58 -7.29 11.66
CA PHE A 163 6.57 -8.34 11.91
C PHE A 163 7.91 -8.04 11.23
N MET A 164 7.86 -7.61 9.97
CA MET A 164 9.07 -7.42 9.17
C MET A 164 9.86 -6.16 9.52
N CYS A 165 9.19 -5.11 9.99
CA CYS A 165 9.84 -3.85 10.34
C CYS A 165 10.17 -3.74 11.83
N ASN A 166 9.76 -4.70 12.67
CA ASN A 166 9.95 -4.63 14.11
C ASN A 166 11.42 -4.42 14.52
N ASP A 167 12.34 -5.23 13.99
CA ASP A 167 13.75 -5.18 14.41
C ASP A 167 14.39 -3.83 14.04
N LEU A 168 14.01 -3.27 12.88
CA LEU A 168 14.40 -1.91 12.48
C LEU A 168 13.81 -0.85 13.42
N CYS A 169 12.51 -0.96 13.73
CA CYS A 169 11.85 -0.01 14.61
C CYS A 169 12.43 -0.03 16.03
N VAL A 170 12.75 -1.21 16.55
CA VAL A 170 13.37 -1.36 17.88
C VAL A 170 14.83 -0.91 17.87
N LYS A 171 15.64 -1.30 16.86
CA LYS A 171 17.04 -0.87 16.75
C LYS A 171 17.16 0.65 16.71
N HIS A 172 16.23 1.31 16.03
CA HIS A 172 16.21 2.75 15.87
C HIS A 172 15.28 3.45 16.86
N ASP A 173 14.93 2.81 17.99
CA ASP A 173 14.12 3.39 19.07
C ASP A 173 12.82 4.06 18.60
N LEU A 174 12.24 3.69 17.45
CA LEU A 174 10.93 4.19 17.01
C LEU A 174 9.85 3.81 18.04
N TYR A 175 9.98 2.61 18.59
CA TYR A 175 9.34 2.20 19.83
C TYR A 175 10.22 1.18 20.54
N ARG A 176 9.90 0.93 21.81
CA ARG A 176 10.45 -0.17 22.60
C ARG A 176 9.34 -0.95 23.28
N TRP A 177 9.53 -2.27 23.37
CA TRP A 177 8.67 -3.14 24.16
C TRP A 177 8.88 -2.89 25.65
N VAL A 178 7.78 -2.84 26.42
CA VAL A 178 7.79 -2.64 27.86
C VAL A 178 6.84 -3.64 28.54
N GLY A 179 6.71 -3.55 29.87
CA GLY A 179 5.71 -4.32 30.62
C GLY A 179 5.80 -5.83 30.39
N HIS A 180 4.66 -6.46 30.12
CA HIS A 180 4.60 -7.90 29.85
C HIS A 180 5.26 -8.28 28.51
N SER A 181 5.30 -7.37 27.54
CA SER A 181 5.90 -7.62 26.23
C SER A 181 7.43 -7.61 26.27
N ALA A 182 8.04 -6.89 27.21
CA ALA A 182 9.49 -6.95 27.44
C ALA A 182 9.99 -8.31 27.95
N GLN A 183 9.10 -9.19 28.42
CA GLN A 183 9.45 -10.53 28.91
C GLN A 183 9.67 -11.54 27.77
N ARG A 184 9.34 -11.17 26.53
CA ARG A 184 9.51 -12.02 25.35
C ARG A 184 10.66 -11.47 24.50
N GLN A 185 11.34 -12.36 23.78
CA GLN A 185 12.30 -11.90 22.78
C GLN A 185 11.53 -11.17 21.67
N ALA A 186 12.12 -10.11 21.08
CA ALA A 186 11.45 -9.30 20.07
C ALA A 186 10.98 -10.14 18.86
N GLN A 187 11.74 -11.17 18.48
CA GLN A 187 11.37 -12.16 17.46
C GLN A 187 10.15 -13.03 17.84
N ASP A 188 9.90 -13.24 19.14
CA ASP A 188 8.81 -14.07 19.65
C ASP A 188 7.51 -13.27 19.86
N MET A 189 7.57 -11.93 19.81
CA MET A 189 6.39 -11.06 19.91
C MET A 189 5.39 -11.26 18.76
N PHE A 190 5.79 -11.95 17.69
CA PHE A 190 4.99 -12.14 16.48
C PHE A 190 4.83 -13.58 16.05
N LEU A 191 5.84 -14.40 16.29
CA LEU A 191 5.78 -15.84 16.04
C LEU A 191 5.23 -16.61 17.26
N GLY A 192 5.33 -16.05 18.46
CA GLY A 192 4.90 -16.65 19.73
C GLY A 192 3.78 -15.91 20.48
N ASP A 193 3.48 -14.65 20.13
CA ASP A 193 2.30 -13.92 20.62
C ASP A 193 1.30 -13.68 19.48
N PRO A 194 0.11 -14.30 19.49
CA PRO A 194 -0.86 -14.03 18.44
C PRO A 194 -1.45 -12.62 18.55
N ALA A 195 -1.34 -11.93 19.69
CA ALA A 195 -2.00 -10.64 19.90
C ALA A 195 -1.56 -9.61 18.86
N ALA A 196 -0.26 -9.36 18.71
CA ALA A 196 0.30 -8.37 17.79
C ALA A 196 -0.14 -8.52 16.32
N PRO A 197 0.07 -9.66 15.64
CA PRO A 197 -0.41 -9.83 14.27
C PRO A 197 -1.96 -9.83 14.19
N THR A 198 -2.65 -10.35 15.22
CA THR A 198 -4.13 -10.39 15.24
C THR A 198 -4.74 -9.00 15.40
N GLY A 199 -4.19 -8.16 16.28
CA GLY A 199 -4.65 -6.79 16.50
C GLY A 199 -4.54 -5.95 15.23
N TRP A 200 -3.41 -6.05 14.53
CA TRP A 200 -3.21 -5.40 13.24
C TRP A 200 -4.17 -5.90 12.17
N LEU A 201 -4.37 -7.22 12.09
CA LEU A 201 -5.34 -7.81 11.17
C LEU A 201 -6.75 -7.28 11.45
N ILE A 202 -7.18 -7.25 12.71
CA ILE A 202 -8.52 -6.79 13.12
C ILE A 202 -8.71 -5.30 12.81
N TYR A 203 -7.71 -4.46 13.13
CA TYR A 203 -7.74 -3.03 12.81
C TYR A 203 -7.97 -2.81 11.31
N VAL A 204 -7.18 -3.48 10.47
CA VAL A 204 -7.28 -3.33 9.02
C VAL A 204 -8.59 -3.90 8.50
N PHE A 205 -9.01 -5.05 9.02
CA PHE A 205 -10.28 -5.67 8.65
C PHE A 205 -11.44 -4.70 8.89
N ILE A 206 -11.53 -4.08 10.07
CA ILE A 206 -12.58 -3.13 10.42
C ILE A 206 -12.49 -1.87 9.56
N THR A 207 -11.29 -1.32 9.37
CA THR A 207 -11.06 -0.16 8.52
C THR A 207 -11.51 -0.41 7.09
N MET A 208 -11.22 -1.60 6.57
CA MET A 208 -11.58 -1.99 5.21
C MET A 208 -13.06 -2.33 5.06
N LEU A 209 -13.71 -2.90 6.09
CA LEU A 209 -15.17 -3.02 6.11
C LEU A 209 -15.83 -1.64 6.02
N ALA A 210 -15.37 -0.68 6.83
CA ALA A 210 -15.88 0.69 6.77
C ALA A 210 -15.63 1.33 5.39
N PHE A 211 -14.46 1.11 4.81
CA PHE A 211 -14.15 1.60 3.47
C PHE A 211 -15.09 1.01 2.42
N THR A 212 -15.19 -0.31 2.37
CA THR A 212 -15.92 -1.07 1.37
C THR A 212 -17.43 -0.88 1.48
N PHE A 213 -18.00 -0.91 2.68
CA PHE A 213 -19.47 -0.90 2.86
C PHE A 213 -20.05 0.47 3.21
N VAL A 214 -19.24 1.43 3.67
CA VAL A 214 -19.73 2.76 4.05
C VAL A 214 -19.17 3.83 3.11
N MET A 215 -17.84 3.94 3.01
CA MET A 215 -17.21 5.05 2.30
C MET A 215 -17.40 4.96 0.78
N VAL A 216 -17.18 3.77 0.18
CA VAL A 216 -17.31 3.58 -1.27
C VAL A 216 -18.75 3.81 -1.76
N PRO A 217 -19.81 3.23 -1.15
CA PRO A 217 -21.18 3.49 -1.60
C PRO A 217 -21.60 4.96 -1.46
N TRP A 218 -21.11 5.65 -0.43
CA TRP A 218 -21.54 7.02 -0.12
C TRP A 218 -20.76 8.08 -0.90
N LEU A 219 -19.44 7.92 -1.06
CA LEU A 219 -18.54 8.94 -1.61
C LEU A 219 -17.81 8.48 -2.88
N GLY A 220 -17.80 7.18 -3.19
CA GLY A 220 -16.93 6.58 -4.18
C GLY A 220 -17.47 6.43 -5.60
N ARG A 221 -18.69 6.91 -5.90
CA ARG A 221 -19.33 6.72 -7.22
C ARG A 221 -18.44 7.17 -8.40
N ASP A 222 -17.83 8.35 -8.27
CA ASP A 222 -16.95 8.87 -9.32
C ASP A 222 -15.64 8.07 -9.44
N ALA A 223 -15.08 7.63 -8.31
CA ALA A 223 -13.91 6.75 -8.31
C ALA A 223 -14.20 5.41 -8.98
N MET A 224 -15.35 4.78 -8.67
CA MET A 224 -15.75 3.51 -9.28
C MET A 224 -15.98 3.64 -10.79
N ARG A 225 -16.68 4.69 -11.24
CA ARG A 225 -16.92 4.94 -12.66
C ARG A 225 -15.61 5.13 -13.44
N ARG A 226 -14.63 5.82 -12.85
CA ARG A 226 -13.30 5.97 -13.46
C ARG A 226 -12.54 4.65 -13.47
N ALA A 227 -12.56 3.91 -12.36
CA ALA A 227 -11.87 2.63 -12.26
C ALA A 227 -12.40 1.59 -13.26
N GLY A 228 -13.71 1.62 -13.58
CA GLY A 228 -14.32 0.72 -14.56
C GLY A 228 -13.93 0.99 -16.02
N THR A 229 -13.48 2.21 -16.35
CA THR A 229 -13.15 2.61 -17.73
C THR A 229 -11.65 2.82 -17.96
N GLN A 230 -10.88 2.97 -16.89
CA GLN A 230 -9.46 3.26 -16.97
C GLN A 230 -8.63 2.01 -17.24
N ARG A 231 -7.77 2.08 -18.26
CA ARG A 231 -6.72 1.09 -18.51
C ARG A 231 -5.56 1.29 -17.55
N LEU A 232 -4.87 0.20 -17.24
CA LEU A 232 -3.70 0.24 -16.36
C LEU A 232 -2.53 0.93 -17.07
N ASP A 233 -1.81 1.75 -16.33
CA ASP A 233 -0.54 2.36 -16.70
C ASP A 233 0.53 2.03 -15.65
N TRP A 234 1.82 2.19 -16.00
CA TRP A 234 2.96 1.85 -15.14
C TRP A 234 2.91 2.51 -13.75
N THR A 235 2.36 3.72 -13.67
CA THR A 235 2.19 4.46 -12.40
C THR A 235 1.17 3.81 -11.47
N ASP A 236 0.26 2.99 -11.99
CA ASP A 236 -0.65 2.16 -11.17
C ASP A 236 0.10 1.00 -10.47
N GLY A 237 1.36 0.76 -10.86
CA GLY A 237 2.27 -0.19 -10.21
C GLY A 237 3.00 0.35 -8.98
N ALA A 238 2.76 1.60 -8.57
CA ALA A 238 3.30 2.19 -7.34
C ALA A 238 3.19 1.31 -6.07
N PRO A 239 2.05 0.66 -5.76
CA PRO A 239 1.96 -0.23 -4.60
C PRO A 239 2.86 -1.47 -4.73
N ILE A 240 3.06 -1.99 -5.95
CA ILE A 240 3.98 -3.11 -6.19
C ILE A 240 5.42 -2.68 -5.89
N LEU A 241 5.81 -1.48 -6.37
CA LEU A 241 7.12 -0.90 -6.06
C LEU A 241 7.32 -0.72 -4.55
N PHE A 242 6.31 -0.21 -3.84
CA PHE A 242 6.35 -0.08 -2.38
C PHE A 242 6.68 -1.42 -1.70
N TRP A 243 5.92 -2.47 -2.00
CA TRP A 243 6.15 -3.79 -1.41
C TRP A 243 7.49 -4.40 -1.81
N ALA A 244 7.91 -4.26 -3.08
CA ALA A 244 9.19 -4.76 -3.56
C ALA A 244 10.38 -4.07 -2.86
N VAL A 245 10.33 -2.74 -2.74
CA VAL A 245 11.38 -1.97 -2.07
C VAL A 245 11.43 -2.33 -0.59
N MET A 246 10.30 -2.36 0.11
CA MET A 246 10.24 -2.77 1.50
C MET A 246 10.80 -4.19 1.71
N ALA A 247 10.47 -5.13 0.82
CA ALA A 247 10.99 -6.49 0.89
C ALA A 247 12.52 -6.53 0.74
N VAL A 248 13.06 -5.88 -0.30
CA VAL A 248 14.50 -5.85 -0.57
C VAL A 248 15.27 -5.14 0.55
N GLN A 249 14.75 -4.02 1.06
CA GLN A 249 15.36 -3.31 2.17
C GLN A 249 15.44 -4.16 3.44
N ASN A 250 14.35 -4.82 3.80
CA ASN A 250 14.32 -5.66 5.00
C ASN A 250 15.13 -6.96 4.81
N PHE A 251 15.23 -7.49 3.59
CA PHE A 251 16.07 -8.66 3.31
C PHE A 251 17.57 -8.35 3.39
N LEU A 252 17.99 -7.19 2.87
CA LEU A 252 19.40 -6.80 2.83
C LEU A 252 19.86 -6.04 4.08
N SER A 253 18.93 -5.72 4.99
CA SER A 253 19.23 -5.05 6.24
C SER A 253 20.08 -5.95 7.15
N ALA A 254 21.27 -5.46 7.52
CA ALA A 254 22.13 -6.13 8.51
C ALA A 254 21.53 -6.15 9.93
N VAL A 255 20.40 -5.46 10.15
CA VAL A 255 19.65 -5.47 11.42
C VAL A 255 18.82 -6.72 11.59
N ASN A 256 18.23 -7.19 10.49
CA ASN A 256 17.31 -8.30 10.52
C ASN A 256 18.09 -9.60 10.59
N ASN A 257 17.67 -10.51 11.46
CA ASN A 257 18.27 -11.84 11.48
C ASN A 257 17.95 -12.60 10.17
N PRO A 258 18.75 -13.63 9.80
CA PRO A 258 18.55 -14.36 8.54
C PRO A 258 17.17 -15.00 8.41
N THR A 259 16.53 -15.39 9.51
CA THR A 259 15.17 -15.95 9.50
C THR A 259 14.17 -14.87 9.07
N VAL A 260 14.15 -13.72 9.75
CA VAL A 260 13.27 -12.59 9.43
C VAL A 260 13.49 -12.17 7.97
N ALA A 261 14.73 -11.97 7.55
CA ALA A 261 15.07 -11.62 6.17
C ALA A 261 14.48 -12.62 5.15
N ASN A 262 14.58 -13.92 5.41
CA ASN A 262 13.96 -14.93 4.53
C ASN A 262 12.44 -14.84 4.53
N VAL A 263 11.79 -14.70 5.69
CA VAL A 263 10.32 -14.58 5.73
C VAL A 263 9.85 -13.32 5.00
N VAL A 264 10.57 -12.19 5.11
CA VAL A 264 10.30 -10.96 4.33
C VAL A 264 10.22 -11.29 2.83
N MET A 265 11.23 -11.97 2.30
CA MET A 265 11.29 -12.28 0.87
C MET A 265 10.19 -13.23 0.44
N TRP A 266 9.90 -14.25 1.24
CA TRP A 266 8.85 -15.23 0.94
C TRP A 266 7.42 -14.71 1.14
N THR A 267 7.24 -13.58 1.81
CA THR A 267 5.93 -12.93 2.00
C THR A 267 5.80 -11.70 1.12
N MET A 268 6.41 -10.58 1.50
CA MET A 268 6.35 -9.30 0.79
C MET A 268 6.99 -9.38 -0.60
N GLY A 269 8.15 -10.03 -0.70
CA GLY A 269 8.85 -10.21 -1.98
C GLY A 269 8.04 -11.05 -2.96
N PHE A 270 7.57 -12.21 -2.51
CA PHE A 270 6.66 -13.06 -3.29
C PHE A 270 5.40 -12.30 -3.71
N PHE A 271 4.74 -11.60 -2.77
CA PHE A 271 3.53 -10.84 -3.06
C PHE A 271 3.76 -9.74 -4.09
N ALA A 272 4.87 -9.01 -4.01
CA ALA A 272 5.25 -8.00 -4.99
C ALA A 272 5.49 -8.61 -6.38
N VAL A 273 6.23 -9.73 -6.46
CA VAL A 273 6.51 -10.43 -7.72
C VAL A 273 5.21 -10.99 -8.34
N PHE A 274 4.38 -11.65 -7.54
CA PHE A 274 3.10 -12.20 -7.99
C PHE A 274 2.16 -11.11 -8.52
N THR A 275 1.99 -10.03 -7.75
CA THR A 275 1.16 -8.88 -8.15
C THR A 275 1.73 -8.20 -9.39
N GLY A 276 3.06 -8.03 -9.46
CA GLY A 276 3.76 -7.49 -10.62
C GLY A 276 3.57 -8.31 -11.89
N TYR A 277 3.65 -9.64 -11.80
CA TYR A 277 3.39 -10.54 -12.91
C TYR A 277 1.95 -10.41 -13.43
N ARG A 278 0.96 -10.42 -12.52
CA ARG A 278 -0.46 -10.21 -12.86
C ARG A 278 -0.67 -8.85 -13.54
N PHE A 279 -0.12 -7.78 -12.96
CA PHE A 279 -0.20 -6.42 -13.46
C PHE A 279 0.34 -6.28 -14.90
N VAL A 280 1.56 -6.76 -15.16
CA VAL A 280 2.17 -6.72 -16.50
C VAL A 280 1.37 -7.54 -17.51
N THR A 281 0.86 -8.71 -17.10
CA THR A 281 0.05 -9.58 -17.96
C THR A 281 -1.23 -8.89 -18.43
N ILE A 282 -1.93 -8.21 -17.51
CA ILE A 282 -3.16 -7.47 -17.83
C ILE A 282 -2.84 -6.27 -18.73
N MET A 283 -1.77 -5.51 -18.44
CA MET A 283 -1.35 -4.40 -19.30
C MET A 283 -1.06 -4.86 -20.74
N ARG A 284 -0.41 -6.02 -20.90
CA ARG A 284 -0.15 -6.61 -22.22
C ARG A 284 -1.44 -6.96 -22.94
N ALA A 285 -2.38 -7.62 -22.27
CA ALA A 285 -3.68 -7.97 -22.84
C ALA A 285 -4.47 -6.72 -23.30
N GLN A 286 -4.48 -5.65 -22.50
CA GLN A 286 -5.12 -4.38 -22.83
C GLN A 286 -4.49 -3.70 -24.07
N ARG A 287 -3.17 -3.84 -24.26
CA ARG A 287 -2.48 -3.35 -25.46
C ARG A 287 -2.83 -4.15 -26.70
N SER A 288 -2.86 -5.49 -26.60
CA SER A 288 -3.23 -6.36 -27.74
C SER A 288 -4.65 -6.11 -28.23
N GLN A 289 -5.62 -5.94 -27.31
CA GLN A 289 -6.99 -5.58 -27.69
C GLN A 289 -7.06 -4.27 -28.46
N ARG A 290 -6.27 -3.26 -28.07
CA ARG A 290 -6.22 -1.96 -28.76
C ARG A 290 -5.74 -2.09 -30.20
N SER A 291 -4.72 -2.91 -30.44
CA SER A 291 -4.18 -3.15 -31.78
C SER A 291 -5.21 -3.85 -32.67
N ALA A 292 -5.93 -4.83 -32.13
CA ALA A 292 -7.00 -5.50 -32.86
C ALA A 292 -8.16 -4.55 -33.24
N ASP A 293 -8.60 -3.70 -32.30
CA ASP A 293 -9.66 -2.72 -32.57
C ASP A 293 -9.25 -1.70 -33.65
N SER A 294 -7.98 -1.25 -33.65
CA SER A 294 -7.49 -0.32 -34.69
C SER A 294 -7.45 -0.95 -36.08
N ASP A 295 -7.10 -2.22 -36.17
CA ASP A 295 -7.03 -2.94 -37.46
C ASP A 295 -8.43 -3.20 -38.04
N GLN A 296 -9.41 -3.52 -37.19
CA GLN A 296 -10.81 -3.67 -37.61
C GLN A 296 -11.41 -2.34 -38.10
N THR A 297 -11.06 -1.23 -37.46
CA THR A 297 -11.55 0.09 -37.86
C THR A 297 -10.99 0.51 -39.24
N PHE A 298 -9.74 0.12 -39.55
CA PHE A 298 -9.12 0.41 -40.85
C PHE A 298 -9.65 -0.48 -41.99
N SER A 299 -10.02 -1.72 -41.69
CA SER A 299 -10.61 -2.64 -42.68
C SER A 299 -12.07 -2.34 -43.04
N ALA A 300 -12.77 -1.54 -42.23
CA ALA A 300 -14.19 -1.25 -42.39
C ALA A 300 -14.49 0.08 -43.10
N ASP A 301 -13.52 0.70 -43.78
CA ASP A 301 -13.75 1.89 -44.62
C ASP A 301 -14.09 1.49 -46.07
N PRO A 302 -15.38 1.40 -46.46
CA PRO A 302 -15.78 1.02 -47.81
C PRO A 302 -15.44 2.07 -48.88
N THR A 303 -15.02 3.28 -48.49
CA THR A 303 -14.77 4.38 -49.45
C THR A 303 -13.52 4.18 -50.33
N LEU A 304 -12.65 3.22 -50.01
CA LEU A 304 -11.47 2.88 -50.82
C LEU A 304 -11.68 1.74 -51.82
N THR A 305 -12.88 1.14 -51.88
CA THR A 305 -13.16 0.01 -52.81
C THR A 305 -13.99 0.38 -54.05
N GLY A 306 -14.35 1.66 -54.23
CA GLY A 306 -15.26 2.10 -55.30
C GLY A 306 -14.70 3.14 -56.27
N SER A 307 -13.59 2.87 -56.99
CA SER A 307 -13.17 3.74 -58.12
C SER A 307 -12.21 3.06 -59.12
N ALA A 308 -12.42 1.79 -59.48
CA ALA A 308 -11.57 1.11 -60.47
C ALA A 308 -12.28 0.55 -61.72
N ASN A 309 -13.61 0.62 -61.84
CA ASN A 309 -14.32 0.09 -63.02
C ASN A 309 -15.22 1.17 -63.63
N ASN A 310 -14.69 1.98 -64.56
CA ASN A 310 -15.43 2.65 -65.64
C ASN A 310 -14.45 3.36 -66.59
N ILE A 311 -13.73 2.58 -67.41
CA ILE A 311 -13.15 3.05 -68.68
C ILE A 311 -13.37 1.95 -69.71
N THR A 312 -14.45 2.07 -70.47
CA THR A 312 -14.67 1.48 -71.80
C THR A 312 -15.58 2.42 -72.57
#